data_AF-A0A9D7T4I2-F1
#
_entry.id   AF-A0A9D7T4I2-F1
#
_cell.length_a   1.000
_cell.length_b   1.000
_cell.length_c   1.000
_cell.angle_alpha   90.00
_cell.angle_beta   90.00
_cell.angle_gamma   90.00
#
_symmetry.space_group_name_H-M   'P 1'
#
loop_
_entity.id
_entity.type
_entity.pdbx_description
1 polymer ?
#
loop_
_entity_poly.entity_id
_entity_poly.type
_entity_poly.pdbx_seq_one_letter_code
_entity_poly.pdbx_strand_id
1 'polypeptide(L)'
;MNRGIIITVIVIALAAGGGVYGYRNHKATTEREMQQRRAAFDKAENARRAEEARKKAEAEAEANRLAEAKAAADREAAEKELARVRAEQAAAEEARLAAELEEKKAAEARDLLALERAKTDDEARIEAERREKAAAEADAARLAALEEISRVEREKKAAIDREAARVAALKRQQEIEAAEALQKKAPVISRSIMPTDYKRREHYYLDVEMINAENAKPPTRPKPAAQTPAP
;
A
#
# COMPACT_ATOMS: atom_id res chain seq x y z
N MET A 1 48.31 -115.19 -108.30
CA MET A 1 47.97 -114.51 -107.03
C MET A 1 46.78 -115.20 -106.40
N ASN A 2 46.93 -115.74 -105.19
CA ASN A 2 45.89 -116.55 -104.55
C ASN A 2 44.70 -115.68 -104.14
N ARG A 3 43.51 -116.03 -104.64
CA ARG A 3 42.25 -115.32 -104.33
C ARG A 3 42.00 -115.19 -102.82
N GLY A 4 42.49 -116.16 -102.02
CA GLY A 4 42.47 -116.09 -100.57
C GLY A 4 43.22 -114.88 -99.99
N ILE A 5 44.42 -114.57 -100.48
CA ILE A 5 45.22 -113.44 -99.99
C ILE A 5 44.52 -112.10 -100.29
N ILE A 6 43.90 -111.97 -101.47
CA ILE A 6 43.16 -110.77 -101.86
C ILE A 6 41.95 -110.56 -100.92
N ILE A 7 41.21 -111.62 -100.59
CA ILE A 7 40.08 -111.57 -99.67
C ILE A 7 40.55 -111.17 -98.26
N THR A 8 41.64 -111.76 -97.76
CA THR A 8 42.16 -111.44 -96.41
C THR A 8 42.59 -109.97 -96.31
N VAL A 9 43.25 -109.43 -97.34
CA VAL A 9 43.66 -108.01 -97.36
C VAL A 9 42.46 -107.07 -97.40
N ILE A 10 41.41 -107.41 -98.16
CA ILE A 10 40.16 -106.62 -98.21
C ILE A 10 39.46 -106.63 -96.84
N VAL A 11 39.41 -107.78 -96.15
CA VAL A 11 38.80 -107.88 -94.82
C VAL A 11 39.58 -107.08 -93.77
N ILE A 12 40.91 -107.12 -93.80
CA ILE A 12 41.76 -106.32 -92.91
C ILE A 12 41.60 -104.81 -93.21
N ALA A 13 41.55 -104.43 -94.49
CA ALA A 13 41.33 -103.04 -94.89
C ALA A 13 39.94 -102.52 -94.48
N LEU A 14 38.90 -103.35 -94.59
CA LEU A 14 37.55 -103.01 -94.12
C LEU A 14 37.46 -102.94 -92.59
N ALA A 15 38.14 -103.82 -91.87
CA ALA A 15 38.21 -103.78 -90.41
C ALA A 15 38.98 -102.55 -89.90
N ALA A 16 40.10 -102.19 -90.56
CA ALA A 16 40.87 -100.99 -90.25
C ALA A 16 40.11 -99.71 -90.61
N GLY A 17 39.47 -99.67 -91.79
CA GLY A 17 38.65 -98.53 -92.24
C GLY A 17 37.41 -98.33 -91.36
N GLY A 18 36.71 -99.42 -91.00
CA GLY A 18 35.57 -99.41 -90.09
C GLY A 18 35.95 -99.02 -88.66
N GLY A 19 37.10 -99.48 -88.17
CA GLY A 19 37.62 -99.12 -86.85
C GLY A 19 37.98 -97.63 -86.73
N VAL A 20 38.64 -97.06 -87.76
CA VAL A 20 39.00 -95.63 -87.77
C VAL A 20 37.75 -94.74 -87.92
N TYR A 21 36.79 -95.12 -88.77
CA TYR A 21 35.55 -94.37 -88.94
C TYR A 21 34.65 -94.45 -87.69
N GLY A 22 34.54 -95.64 -87.09
CA GLY A 22 33.81 -95.87 -85.84
C GLY A 22 34.41 -95.10 -84.66
N TYR A 23 35.74 -95.10 -84.52
CA TYR A 23 36.43 -94.34 -83.48
C TYR A 23 36.30 -92.82 -83.68
N ARG A 24 36.40 -92.33 -84.92
CA ARG A 24 36.20 -90.90 -85.22
C ARG A 24 34.76 -90.46 -84.98
N ASN A 25 33.78 -91.29 -85.33
CA ASN A 25 32.37 -91.01 -85.08
C ASN A 25 32.06 -91.04 -83.57
N HIS A 26 32.55 -92.05 -82.84
CA HIS A 26 32.41 -92.13 -81.39
C HIS A 26 33.07 -90.93 -80.69
N LYS A 27 34.28 -90.54 -81.09
CA LYS A 27 34.94 -89.35 -80.53
C LYS A 27 34.13 -88.08 -80.81
N ALA A 28 33.62 -87.91 -82.02
CA ALA A 28 32.77 -86.77 -82.38
C ALA A 28 31.43 -86.75 -81.63
N THR A 29 30.78 -87.89 -81.41
CA THR A 29 29.54 -87.97 -80.61
C THR A 29 29.82 -87.70 -79.13
N THR A 30 30.87 -88.29 -78.57
CA THR A 30 31.25 -88.06 -77.16
C THR A 30 31.63 -86.59 -76.92
N GLU A 31 32.32 -85.97 -77.87
CA GLU A 31 32.71 -84.55 -77.80
C GLU A 31 31.49 -83.62 -77.94
N ARG A 32 30.52 -83.94 -78.81
CA ARG A 32 29.23 -83.25 -78.88
C ARG A 32 28.41 -83.39 -77.61
N GLU A 33 28.35 -84.59 -77.01
CA GLU A 33 27.66 -84.82 -75.74
C GLU A 33 28.32 -84.05 -74.59
N MET A 34 29.65 -84.02 -74.52
CA MET A 34 30.40 -83.23 -73.54
C MET A 34 30.17 -81.73 -73.72
N GLN A 35 30.14 -81.24 -74.96
CA GLN A 35 29.81 -79.84 -75.26
C GLN A 35 28.35 -79.51 -74.91
N GLN A 36 27.41 -80.41 -75.19
CA GLN A 36 26.01 -80.24 -74.81
C GLN A 36 25.82 -80.22 -73.28
N ARG A 37 26.54 -81.07 -72.54
CA ARG A 37 26.52 -81.06 -71.07
C ARG A 37 27.11 -79.78 -70.49
N ARG A 38 28.22 -79.28 -71.03
CA ARG A 38 28.79 -77.98 -70.64
C ARG A 38 27.83 -76.84 -70.95
N ALA A 39 27.29 -76.78 -72.16
CA ALA A 39 26.32 -75.76 -72.54
C ALA A 39 25.02 -75.81 -71.70
N ALA A 40 24.56 -77.01 -71.31
CA ALA A 40 23.42 -77.17 -70.42
C ALA A 40 23.74 -76.72 -68.98
N PHE A 41 24.93 -77.04 -68.47
CA PHE A 41 25.42 -76.59 -67.17
C PHE A 41 25.57 -75.07 -67.12
N ASP A 42 26.21 -74.46 -68.13
CA ASP A 42 26.40 -73.01 -68.22
C ASP A 42 25.06 -72.27 -68.30
N LYS A 43 24.08 -72.84 -69.04
CA LYS A 43 22.71 -72.29 -69.07
C LYS A 43 22.03 -72.37 -67.71
N ALA A 44 22.16 -73.49 -67.00
CA ALA A 44 21.56 -73.66 -65.67
C ALA A 44 22.22 -72.74 -64.64
N GLU A 45 23.54 -72.58 -64.68
CA GLU A 45 24.28 -71.68 -63.79
C GLU A 45 23.94 -70.21 -64.06
N ASN A 46 23.89 -69.79 -65.33
CA ASN A 46 23.47 -68.45 -65.70
C ASN A 46 22.01 -68.17 -65.31
N ALA A 47 21.11 -69.15 -65.43
CA ALA A 47 19.73 -69.01 -64.96
C ALA A 47 19.66 -68.82 -63.44
N ARG A 48 20.44 -69.57 -62.65
CA ARG A 48 20.53 -69.39 -61.19
C ARG A 48 21.08 -68.02 -60.80
N ARG A 49 22.18 -67.58 -61.43
CA ARG A 49 22.75 -66.25 -61.20
C ARG A 49 21.78 -65.13 -61.56
N ALA A 50 21.03 -65.28 -62.66
CA ALA A 50 20.00 -64.31 -63.04
C ALA A 50 18.82 -64.27 -62.05
N GLU A 51 18.40 -65.43 -61.53
CA GLU A 51 17.35 -65.51 -60.51
C GLU A 51 17.80 -64.90 -59.17
N GLU A 52 19.03 -65.16 -58.73
CA GLU A 52 19.61 -64.55 -57.53
C GLU A 52 19.77 -63.03 -57.67
N ALA A 53 20.21 -62.56 -58.83
CA ALA A 53 20.30 -61.12 -59.11
C ALA A 53 18.92 -60.45 -59.10
N ARG A 54 17.89 -61.11 -59.64
CA ARG A 54 16.50 -60.62 -59.57
C ARG A 54 16.00 -60.55 -58.13
N LYS A 55 16.20 -61.61 -57.33
CA LYS A 55 15.80 -61.63 -55.91
C LYS A 55 16.49 -60.53 -55.10
N LYS A 56 17.78 -60.28 -55.35
CA LYS A 56 18.51 -59.17 -54.70
C LYS A 56 17.97 -57.81 -55.11
N ALA A 57 17.73 -57.59 -56.40
CA ALA A 57 17.18 -56.34 -56.89
C ALA A 57 15.76 -56.07 -56.35
N GLU A 58 14.93 -57.10 -56.23
CA GLU A 58 13.59 -57.01 -55.61
C GLU A 58 13.69 -56.67 -54.11
N ALA A 59 14.58 -57.35 -53.38
CA ALA A 59 14.81 -57.07 -51.95
C ALA A 59 15.35 -55.65 -51.70
N GLU A 60 16.28 -55.17 -52.54
CA GLU A 60 16.79 -53.80 -52.48
C GLU A 60 15.71 -52.76 -52.81
N ALA A 61 14.86 -53.03 -53.81
CA ALA A 61 13.75 -52.16 -54.15
C ALA A 61 12.72 -52.07 -53.02
N GLU A 62 12.40 -53.19 -52.37
CA GLU A 62 11.50 -53.21 -51.21
C GLU A 62 12.12 -52.50 -50.00
N ALA A 63 13.40 -52.73 -49.72
CA ALA A 63 14.13 -52.03 -48.66
C ALA A 63 14.14 -50.52 -48.88
N ASN A 64 14.34 -50.05 -50.12
CA ASN A 64 14.28 -48.63 -50.46
C ASN A 64 12.87 -48.05 -50.28
N ARG A 65 11.82 -48.77 -50.71
CA ARG A 65 10.42 -48.33 -50.48
C ARG A 65 10.10 -48.20 -49.00
N LEU A 66 10.54 -49.16 -48.18
CA LEU A 66 10.34 -49.11 -46.73
C LEU A 66 11.14 -47.98 -46.08
N ALA A 67 12.37 -47.74 -46.54
CA ALA A 67 13.19 -46.63 -46.05
C ALA A 67 12.58 -45.27 -46.40
N GLU A 68 12.08 -45.10 -47.63
CA GLU A 68 11.37 -43.88 -48.05
C GLU A 68 10.08 -43.67 -47.27
N ALA A 69 9.26 -44.71 -47.08
CA ALA A 69 8.04 -44.64 -46.30
C ALA A 69 8.31 -44.27 -44.84
N LYS A 70 9.37 -44.84 -44.24
CA LYS A 70 9.80 -44.49 -42.89
C LYS A 70 10.31 -43.05 -42.80
N ALA A 71 11.13 -42.62 -43.75
CA ALA A 71 11.62 -41.24 -43.81
C ALA A 71 10.48 -40.23 -43.98
N ALA A 72 9.44 -40.57 -44.74
CA ALA A 72 8.25 -39.74 -44.88
C ALA A 72 7.46 -39.66 -43.57
N ALA A 73 7.24 -40.79 -42.89
CA ALA A 73 6.56 -40.83 -41.59
C ALA A 73 7.31 -40.04 -40.50
N ASP A 74 8.64 -40.17 -40.45
CA ASP A 74 9.49 -39.45 -39.49
C ASP A 74 9.45 -37.94 -39.73
N ARG A 75 9.42 -37.50 -41.00
CA ARG A 75 9.26 -36.08 -41.36
C ARG A 75 7.90 -35.54 -40.92
N GLU A 76 6.82 -36.26 -41.21
CA GLU A 76 5.47 -35.84 -40.81
C GLU A 76 5.33 -35.77 -39.29
N ALA A 77 5.90 -36.73 -38.55
CA ALA A 77 5.92 -36.71 -37.09
C ALA A 77 6.72 -35.50 -36.55
N ALA A 78 7.88 -35.21 -37.12
CA ALA A 78 8.69 -34.06 -36.74
C ALA A 78 7.97 -32.73 -37.01
N GLU A 79 7.28 -32.60 -38.15
CA GLU A 79 6.48 -31.41 -38.48
C GLU A 79 5.31 -31.22 -37.52
N LYS A 80 4.61 -32.29 -37.14
CA LYS A 80 3.53 -32.25 -36.15
C LYS A 80 4.03 -31.85 -34.76
N GLU A 81 5.12 -32.43 -34.29
CA GLU A 81 5.72 -32.08 -33.01
C GLU A 81 6.19 -30.62 -33.00
N LEU A 82 6.82 -30.16 -34.08
CA LEU A 82 7.27 -28.77 -34.21
C LEU A 82 6.09 -27.79 -34.26
N ALA A 83 4.98 -28.16 -34.91
CA ALA A 83 3.75 -27.38 -34.88
C ALA A 83 3.14 -27.32 -33.46
N ARG A 84 3.13 -28.46 -32.73
CA ARG A 84 2.66 -28.51 -31.34
C ARG A 84 3.49 -27.61 -30.44
N VAL A 85 4.82 -27.71 -30.51
CA VAL A 85 5.73 -26.88 -29.71
C VAL A 85 5.55 -25.40 -30.01
N ARG A 86 5.37 -25.01 -31.27
CA ARG A 86 5.09 -23.61 -31.64
C ARG A 86 3.76 -23.12 -31.09
N ALA A 87 2.72 -23.96 -31.12
CA ALA A 87 1.42 -23.62 -30.54
C ALA A 87 1.50 -23.47 -29.02
N GLU A 88 2.22 -24.36 -28.33
CA GLU A 88 2.47 -24.27 -26.89
C GLU A 88 3.26 -23.00 -26.53
N GLN A 89 4.28 -22.65 -27.31
CA GLN A 89 5.05 -21.41 -27.12
C GLN A 89 4.20 -20.16 -27.31
N ALA A 90 3.39 -20.11 -28.38
CA ALA A 90 2.48 -18.99 -28.63
C ALA A 90 1.47 -18.83 -27.48
N ALA A 91 0.86 -19.92 -27.01
CA ALA A 91 -0.06 -19.90 -25.88
C ALA A 91 0.63 -19.45 -24.57
N ALA A 92 1.87 -19.87 -24.34
CA ALA A 92 2.64 -19.45 -23.17
C ALA A 92 3.02 -17.96 -23.22
N GLU A 93 3.38 -17.43 -24.40
CA GLU A 93 3.65 -16.00 -24.59
C GLU A 93 2.39 -15.15 -24.42
N GLU A 94 1.25 -15.59 -24.97
CA GLU A 94 -0.04 -14.94 -24.75
C GLU A 94 -0.43 -14.93 -23.26
N ALA A 95 -0.24 -16.04 -22.55
CA ALA A 95 -0.49 -16.10 -21.12
C ALA A 95 0.43 -15.17 -20.32
N ARG A 96 1.72 -15.05 -20.72
CA ARG A 96 2.66 -14.11 -20.10
C ARG A 96 2.22 -12.67 -20.31
N LEU A 97 1.83 -12.31 -21.54
CA LEU A 97 1.36 -10.96 -21.86
C LEU A 97 0.06 -10.63 -21.12
N ALA A 98 -0.87 -11.58 -21.03
CA ALA A 98 -2.10 -11.40 -20.26
C ALA A 98 -1.82 -11.17 -18.77
N ALA A 99 -0.90 -11.96 -18.18
CA ALA A 99 -0.49 -11.78 -16.80
C ALA A 99 0.19 -10.42 -16.55
N GLU A 100 1.07 -9.98 -17.46
CA GLU A 100 1.73 -8.68 -17.37
C GLU A 100 0.73 -7.51 -17.45
N LEU A 101 -0.28 -7.62 -18.32
CA LEU A 101 -1.35 -6.62 -18.43
C LEU A 101 -2.22 -6.56 -17.16
N GLU A 102 -2.56 -7.71 -16.58
CA GLU A 102 -3.31 -7.75 -15.32
C GLU A 102 -2.49 -7.19 -14.15
N GLU A 103 -1.19 -7.47 -14.09
CA GLU A 103 -0.31 -6.89 -13.08
C GLU A 103 -0.23 -5.35 -13.23
N LYS A 104 -0.09 -4.85 -14.46
CA LYS A 104 -0.11 -3.40 -14.74
C LYS A 104 -1.41 -2.74 -14.31
N LYS A 105 -2.57 -3.30 -14.68
CA LYS A 105 -3.87 -2.79 -14.23
C LYS A 105 -4.01 -2.82 -12.71
N ALA A 106 -3.54 -3.88 -12.07
CA ALA A 106 -3.58 -4.00 -10.61
C ALA A 106 -2.67 -2.97 -9.92
N ALA A 107 -1.51 -2.66 -10.50
CA ALA A 107 -0.62 -1.61 -10.03
C ALA A 107 -1.27 -0.22 -10.18
N GLU A 108 -1.81 0.09 -11.36
CA GLU A 108 -2.52 1.35 -11.62
C GLU A 108 -3.72 1.54 -10.66
N ALA A 109 -4.49 0.48 -10.42
CA ALA A 109 -5.60 0.52 -9.46
C ALA A 109 -5.14 0.78 -8.03
N ARG A 110 -4.00 0.22 -7.62
CA ARG A 110 -3.40 0.49 -6.29
C ARG A 110 -2.92 1.93 -6.19
N ASP A 111 -2.31 2.47 -7.24
CA ASP A 111 -1.83 3.86 -7.25
C ASP A 111 -3.00 4.86 -7.18
N LEU A 112 -4.08 4.62 -7.93
CA LEU A 112 -5.30 5.42 -7.84
C LEU A 112 -5.90 5.38 -6.43
N LEU A 113 -5.99 4.19 -5.84
CA LEU A 113 -6.51 4.02 -4.48
C LEU A 113 -5.61 4.69 -3.42
N ALA A 114 -4.29 4.66 -3.62
CA ALA A 114 -3.34 5.37 -2.75
C ALA A 114 -3.50 6.89 -2.86
N LEU A 115 -3.69 7.42 -4.07
CA LEU A 115 -3.97 8.84 -4.29
C LEU A 115 -5.30 9.27 -3.68
N GLU A 116 -6.35 8.45 -3.79
CA GLU A 116 -7.64 8.72 -3.15
C GLU A 116 -7.51 8.75 -1.63
N ARG A 117 -6.82 7.77 -1.03
CA ARG A 117 -6.55 7.76 0.42
C ARG A 117 -5.76 8.97 0.89
N ALA A 118 -4.72 9.36 0.15
CA ALA A 118 -3.93 10.54 0.49
C ALA A 118 -4.80 11.81 0.49
N LYS A 119 -5.70 11.95 -0.50
CA LYS A 119 -6.65 13.08 -0.54
C LYS A 119 -7.60 13.06 0.66
N THR A 120 -8.18 11.91 0.99
CA THR A 120 -9.10 11.81 2.14
C THR A 120 -8.40 12.08 3.46
N ASP A 121 -7.15 11.62 3.61
CA ASP A 121 -6.36 11.85 4.82
C ASP A 121 -5.98 13.32 4.97
N ASP A 122 -5.61 13.99 3.88
CA ASP A 122 -5.34 15.43 3.86
C ASP A 122 -6.59 16.25 4.19
N GLU A 123 -7.75 15.90 3.62
CA GLU A 123 -9.03 16.54 3.93
C GLU A 123 -9.40 16.35 5.41
N ALA A 124 -9.24 15.14 5.95
CA ALA A 124 -9.48 14.85 7.35
C ALA A 124 -8.55 15.65 8.28
N ARG A 125 -7.27 15.80 7.90
CA ARG A 125 -6.31 16.63 8.64
C ARG A 125 -6.71 18.10 8.64
N ILE A 126 -7.09 18.64 7.48
CA ILE A 126 -7.51 20.04 7.35
C ILE A 126 -8.76 20.30 8.21
N GLU A 127 -9.73 19.38 8.18
CA GLU A 127 -10.95 19.49 8.97
C GLU A 127 -10.66 19.39 10.48
N ALA A 128 -9.74 18.49 10.89
CA ALA A 128 -9.30 18.41 12.28
C ALA A 128 -8.61 19.71 12.74
N GLU A 129 -7.72 20.28 11.93
CA GLU A 129 -7.06 21.56 12.22
C GLU A 129 -8.07 22.71 12.33
N ARG A 130 -9.09 22.74 11.47
CA ARG A 130 -10.18 23.73 11.56
C ARG A 130 -10.97 23.60 12.86
N ARG A 131 -11.27 22.37 13.30
CA ARG A 131 -11.98 22.13 14.56
C ARG A 131 -11.12 22.51 15.77
N GLU A 132 -9.83 22.24 15.73
CA GLU A 132 -8.90 22.65 16.79
C GLU A 132 -8.82 24.17 16.90
N LYS A 133 -8.70 24.88 15.78
CA LYS A 133 -8.72 26.36 15.76
C LYS A 133 -10.04 26.91 16.29
N ALA A 134 -11.17 26.37 15.84
CA ALA A 134 -12.49 26.81 16.30
C ALA A 134 -12.69 26.55 17.81
N ALA A 135 -12.19 25.43 18.33
CA ALA A 135 -12.21 25.14 19.76
C ALA A 135 -11.33 26.11 20.55
N ALA A 136 -10.11 26.39 20.07
CA ALA A 136 -9.21 27.36 20.69
C ALA A 136 -9.80 28.78 20.70
N GLU A 137 -10.44 29.21 19.61
CA GLU A 137 -11.15 30.50 19.54
C GLU A 137 -12.33 30.56 20.51
N ALA A 138 -13.11 29.47 20.63
CA ALA A 138 -14.22 29.38 21.56
C ALA A 138 -13.75 29.45 23.02
N ASP A 139 -12.65 28.77 23.36
CA ASP A 139 -12.05 28.82 24.69
C ASP A 139 -11.48 30.21 25.01
N ALA A 140 -10.81 30.85 24.04
CA ALA A 140 -10.33 32.22 24.17
C ALA A 140 -11.49 33.21 24.40
N ALA A 141 -12.59 33.07 23.64
CA ALA A 141 -13.79 33.89 23.81
C ALA A 141 -14.44 33.67 25.19
N ARG A 142 -14.48 32.42 25.67
CA ARG A 142 -14.98 32.10 27.01
C ARG A 142 -14.12 32.74 28.10
N LEU A 143 -12.79 32.68 27.99
CA LEU A 143 -11.88 33.31 28.94
C LEU A 143 -12.03 34.83 28.94
N ALA A 144 -12.12 35.45 27.76
CA ALA A 144 -12.35 36.89 27.64
C ALA A 144 -13.70 37.32 28.25
N ALA A 145 -14.76 36.53 28.06
CA ALA A 145 -16.06 36.79 28.68
C ALA A 145 -16.01 36.68 30.21
N LEU A 146 -15.30 35.67 30.75
CA LEU A 146 -15.10 35.53 32.19
C LEU A 146 -14.29 36.69 32.78
N GLU A 147 -13.27 37.15 32.07
CA GLU A 147 -12.49 38.32 32.47
C GLU A 147 -13.35 39.58 32.54
N GLU A 148 -14.18 39.82 31.52
CA GLU A 148 -15.11 40.94 31.47
C GLU A 148 -16.12 40.91 32.63
N ILE A 149 -16.71 39.74 32.90
CA ILE A 149 -17.60 39.55 34.05
C ILE A 149 -16.85 39.90 35.35
N SER A 150 -15.64 39.39 35.52
CA SER A 150 -14.84 39.67 36.71
C SER A 150 -14.47 41.16 36.86
N ARG A 151 -14.23 41.86 35.74
CA ARG A 151 -13.96 43.30 35.71
C ARG A 151 -15.19 44.07 36.18
N VAL A 152 -16.36 43.78 35.61
CA VAL A 152 -17.62 44.41 35.98
C VAL A 152 -17.98 44.13 37.45
N GLU A 153 -17.72 42.93 37.95
CA GLU A 153 -17.92 42.60 39.37
C GLU A 153 -17.00 43.41 40.29
N ARG A 154 -15.72 43.57 39.93
CA ARG A 154 -14.78 44.42 40.69
C ARG A 154 -15.22 45.89 40.68
N GLU A 155 -15.65 46.41 39.54
CA GLU A 155 -16.16 47.77 39.42
C GLU A 155 -17.41 47.99 40.27
N LYS A 156 -18.37 47.05 40.23
CA LYS A 156 -19.56 47.08 41.08
C LYS A 156 -19.19 47.04 42.56
N LYS A 157 -18.27 46.16 42.96
CA LYS A 157 -17.80 46.08 44.35
C LYS A 157 -17.13 47.39 44.78
N ALA A 158 -16.26 47.96 43.95
CA ALA A 158 -15.63 49.24 44.22
C ALA A 158 -16.65 50.39 44.34
N ALA A 159 -17.71 50.40 43.52
CA ALA A 159 -18.78 51.38 43.63
C ALA A 159 -19.58 51.21 44.94
N ILE A 160 -19.90 49.97 45.31
CA ILE A 160 -20.57 49.65 46.58
C ILE A 160 -19.69 50.11 47.77
N ASP A 161 -18.39 49.85 47.73
CA ASP A 161 -17.45 50.26 48.79
C ASP A 161 -17.37 51.79 48.91
N ARG A 162 -17.41 52.52 47.79
CA ARG A 162 -17.46 53.99 47.79
C ARG A 162 -18.75 54.54 48.41
N GLU A 163 -19.89 53.99 48.03
CA GLU A 163 -21.18 54.41 48.61
C GLU A 163 -21.27 54.04 50.10
N ALA A 164 -20.76 52.87 50.49
CA ALA A 164 -20.65 52.48 51.90
C ALA A 164 -19.76 53.44 52.70
N ALA A 165 -18.62 53.85 52.13
CA ALA A 165 -17.73 54.84 52.74
C ALA A 165 -18.40 56.22 52.87
N ARG A 166 -19.18 56.64 51.85
CA ARG A 166 -19.96 57.89 51.88
C ARG A 166 -21.01 57.86 52.99
N VAL A 167 -21.77 56.77 53.10
CA VAL A 167 -22.77 56.59 54.16
C VAL A 167 -22.12 56.56 55.53
N ALA A 168 -20.97 55.87 55.68
CA ALA A 168 -20.22 55.86 56.94
C ALA A 168 -19.70 57.26 57.33
N ALA A 169 -19.21 58.04 56.36
CA ALA A 169 -18.79 59.43 56.59
C ALA A 169 -19.96 60.32 57.03
N LEU A 170 -21.12 60.20 56.37
CA LEU A 170 -22.34 60.93 56.74
C LEU A 170 -22.81 60.57 58.15
N LYS A 171 -22.80 59.27 58.52
CA LYS A 171 -23.14 58.83 59.88
C LYS A 171 -22.20 59.41 60.93
N ARG A 172 -20.89 59.39 60.68
CA ARG A 172 -19.90 60.02 61.58
C ARG A 172 -20.16 61.51 61.75
N GLN A 173 -20.51 62.21 60.67
CA GLN A 173 -20.86 63.63 60.74
C GLN A 173 -22.11 63.85 61.59
N GLN A 174 -23.16 63.06 61.39
CA GLN A 174 -24.38 63.11 62.20
C GLN A 174 -24.12 62.81 63.68
N GLU A 175 -23.24 61.85 63.99
CA GLU A 175 -22.84 61.54 65.37
C GLU A 175 -22.10 62.71 66.02
N ILE A 176 -21.18 63.37 65.29
CA ILE A 176 -20.48 64.56 65.76
C ILE A 176 -21.47 65.71 65.97
N GLU A 177 -22.36 65.97 65.01
CA GLU A 177 -23.40 67.00 65.13
C GLU A 177 -24.37 66.72 66.27
N ALA A 178 -24.77 65.47 66.49
CA ALA A 178 -25.61 65.07 67.61
C ALA A 178 -24.89 65.23 68.96
N ALA A 179 -23.60 64.89 69.03
CA ALA A 179 -22.78 65.11 70.21
C ALA A 179 -22.60 66.61 70.50
N GLU A 180 -22.34 67.43 69.47
CA GLU A 180 -22.29 68.89 69.60
C GLU A 180 -23.64 69.48 70.01
N ALA A 181 -24.76 68.96 69.48
CA ALA A 181 -26.10 69.39 69.86
C ALA A 181 -26.44 69.03 71.31
N LEU A 182 -26.01 67.86 71.79
CA LEU A 182 -26.09 67.47 73.20
C LEU A 182 -25.24 68.39 74.09
N GLN A 183 -24.03 68.77 73.64
CA GLN A 183 -23.17 69.71 74.37
C GLN A 183 -23.73 71.14 74.38
N LYS A 184 -24.27 71.64 73.26
CA LYS A 184 -24.93 72.96 73.18
C LYS A 184 -26.25 73.00 73.97
N LYS A 185 -26.87 71.84 74.23
CA LYS A 185 -27.98 71.68 75.18
C LYS A 185 -27.50 71.43 76.61
N ALA A 186 -26.33 71.95 76.99
CA ALA A 186 -26.01 72.11 78.40
C ALA A 186 -27.18 72.88 79.07
N PRO A 187 -27.75 72.36 80.16
CA PRO A 187 -28.94 72.95 80.76
C PRO A 187 -28.59 74.35 81.31
N VAL A 188 -29.00 75.39 80.58
CA VAL A 188 -29.00 76.75 81.11
C VAL A 188 -30.02 76.78 82.24
N ILE A 189 -29.58 77.17 83.43
CA ILE A 189 -30.47 77.29 84.61
C ILE A 189 -31.41 78.47 84.36
N SER A 190 -32.58 78.22 83.78
CA SER A 190 -33.55 79.27 83.38
C SER A 190 -34.43 79.75 84.53
N ARG A 191 -34.47 79.01 85.65
CA ARG A 191 -35.22 79.36 86.87
C ARG A 191 -34.24 79.53 88.03
N SER A 192 -34.08 80.77 88.48
CA SER A 192 -33.42 81.08 89.74
C SER A 192 -34.38 80.83 90.91
N ILE A 193 -34.06 79.84 91.74
CA ILE A 193 -34.74 79.63 93.02
C ILE A 193 -34.04 80.56 94.02
N MET A 194 -34.76 81.57 94.53
CA MET A 194 -34.17 82.55 95.44
C MET A 194 -33.82 81.91 96.79
N PRO A 195 -32.57 82.03 97.28
CA PRO A 195 -32.25 81.76 98.68
C PRO A 195 -32.99 82.77 99.57
N THR A 196 -33.52 82.32 100.71
CA THR A 196 -34.24 83.18 101.67
C THR A 196 -33.34 84.18 102.39
N ASP A 197 -32.02 84.09 102.22
CA ASP A 197 -31.00 84.94 102.82
C ASP A 197 -30.56 86.05 101.84
N TYR A 198 -30.85 87.31 102.18
CA TYR A 198 -30.56 88.49 101.35
C TYR A 198 -29.05 88.70 101.10
N LYS A 199 -28.16 88.32 102.02
CA LYS A 199 -26.71 88.55 101.89
C LYS A 199 -26.01 87.59 100.93
N ARG A 200 -26.62 86.45 100.61
CA ARG A 200 -26.07 85.44 99.68
C ARG A 200 -26.62 85.54 98.26
N ARG A 201 -27.57 86.45 98.05
CA ARG A 201 -28.28 86.61 96.77
C ARG A 201 -27.33 87.04 95.65
N GLU A 202 -26.43 87.98 95.90
CA GLU A 202 -25.46 88.43 94.89
C GLU A 202 -24.48 87.32 94.50
N HIS A 203 -23.95 86.56 95.47
CA HIS A 203 -23.08 85.42 95.21
C HIS A 203 -23.78 84.33 94.40
N TYR A 204 -25.07 84.07 94.68
CA TYR A 204 -25.86 83.09 93.92
C TYR A 204 -26.07 83.52 92.47
N TYR A 205 -26.32 84.81 92.20
CA TYR A 205 -26.40 85.31 90.82
C TYR A 205 -25.06 85.17 90.11
N LEU A 206 -23.96 85.50 90.79
CA LEU A 206 -22.61 85.37 90.25
C LEU A 206 -22.27 83.91 89.93
N ASP A 207 -22.65 82.96 90.78
CA ASP A 207 -22.45 81.52 90.56
C ASP A 207 -23.29 81.02 89.38
N VAL A 208 -24.57 81.40 89.30
CA VAL A 208 -25.45 81.02 88.18
C VAL A 208 -24.97 81.64 86.86
N GLU A 209 -24.52 82.89 86.89
CA GLU A 209 -23.94 83.57 85.72
C GLU A 209 -22.62 82.92 85.31
N MET A 210 -21.74 82.55 86.24
CA MET A 210 -20.52 81.80 85.95
C MET A 210 -20.82 80.44 85.33
N ILE A 211 -21.74 79.66 85.92
CA ILE A 211 -22.13 78.34 85.41
C ILE A 211 -22.75 78.48 84.00
N ASN A 212 -23.61 79.47 83.77
CA ASN A 212 -24.18 79.73 82.45
C ASN A 212 -23.12 80.23 81.44
N ALA A 213 -22.17 81.06 81.86
CA ALA A 213 -21.08 81.54 81.02
C ALA A 213 -20.07 80.44 80.66
N GLU A 214 -19.81 79.50 81.56
CA GLU A 214 -19.02 78.30 81.29
C GLU A 214 -19.74 77.37 80.33
N ASN A 215 -21.05 77.16 80.51
CA ASN A 215 -21.88 76.36 79.61
C ASN A 215 -22.07 77.01 78.23
N ALA A 216 -21.98 78.34 78.12
CA ALA A 216 -22.12 79.08 76.87
C ALA A 216 -20.84 79.18 76.03
N LYS A 217 -19.67 78.80 76.56
CA LYS A 217 -18.43 78.78 75.78
C LYS A 217 -18.49 77.65 74.74
N PRO A 218 -18.35 77.94 73.43
CA PRO A 218 -18.26 76.89 72.42
C PRO A 218 -16.98 76.07 72.65
N PRO A 219 -17.03 74.74 72.56
CA PRO A 219 -15.84 73.91 72.72
C PRO A 219 -14.83 74.25 71.62
N THR A 220 -13.58 74.47 72.02
CA THR A 220 -12.44 74.59 71.10
C THR A 220 -12.28 73.26 70.35
N ARG A 221 -12.44 73.27 69.03
CA ARG A 221 -12.23 72.08 68.18
C ARG A 221 -10.84 71.48 68.45
N PRO A 222 -10.70 70.18 68.70
CA PRO A 222 -9.40 69.53 68.69
C PRO A 222 -8.82 69.62 67.27
N LYS A 223 -7.54 70.04 67.19
CA LYS A 223 -6.76 70.14 65.95
C LYS A 223 -6.72 68.75 65.28
N PRO A 224 -7.00 68.61 63.97
CA PRO A 224 -6.92 67.31 63.31
C PRO A 224 -5.50 66.77 63.44
N ALA A 225 -5.38 65.51 63.88
CA ALA A 225 -4.11 64.82 64.00
C ALA A 225 -3.39 64.80 62.64
N ALA A 226 -2.09 65.07 62.66
CA ALA A 226 -1.24 65.08 61.48
C ALA A 226 -1.37 63.76 60.72
N GLN A 227 -1.61 63.85 59.41
CA GLN A 227 -1.55 62.72 58.50
C GLN A 227 -0.11 62.20 58.49
N THR A 228 0.10 60.99 59.00
CA THR A 228 1.32 60.21 58.76
C THR A 228 1.37 59.85 57.28
N PRO A 229 2.46 60.13 56.55
CA PRO A 229 2.64 59.63 55.19
C PRO A 229 2.84 58.12 55.24
N ALA A 230 2.04 57.37 54.48
CA ALA A 230 2.21 55.92 54.32
C ALA A 230 3.34 55.63 53.31
N PRO A 231 4.17 54.57 53.53
CA PRO A 231 5.17 54.11 52.59
C PRO A 231 4.58 53.42 51.35
#